data_AF-A0A0C3BJ33-F1
#
_entry.id   AF-A0A0C3BJ33-F1
#
_cell.length_a   1.000
_cell.length_b   1.000
_cell.length_c   1.000
_cell.angle_alpha   90.00
_cell.angle_beta   90.00
_cell.angle_gamma   90.00
#
_symmetry.space_group_name_H-M   'P 1'
#
loop_
_entity.id
_entity.type
_entity.pdbx_description
1 polymer ?
#
loop_
_entity_poly.entity_id
_entity_poly.type
_entity_poly.pdbx_seq_one_letter_code
_entity_poly.pdbx_strand_id
1 'polypeptide(L)'
;MSCQDLQKYLGEPHKGPLSRRDGKPVIYTPHEPKYVVSSPERLELLQLCLNSPEAVSLKLCDFGESFLWDDKPMITQLNTPCVYAAPEIIFHDHISPAVDVWALGVLMHMVLSGGYLLFNSYHGIKKEVLREMVLTLGKFPDGWWTKWEDRSEYFDEDGTFIGDWTKLPPVSGKFLKIPSARMEKEELKELERVIRMMVSYGIMDRISAAAAVQLTPESRMKCISPDS
;
A
#
# COMPACT_ATOMS: atom_id res chain seq x y z
N MET A 1 6.31 -24.83 5.02
CA MET A 1 7.72 -24.44 4.87
C MET A 1 8.50 -25.02 6.04
N SER A 2 9.46 -25.88 5.77
CA SER A 2 10.28 -26.54 6.78
C SER A 2 11.47 -25.67 7.21
N CYS A 3 12.15 -26.01 8.30
CA CYS A 3 13.40 -25.33 8.69
C CYS A 3 14.49 -25.45 7.61
N GLN A 4 14.52 -26.58 6.88
CA GLN A 4 15.46 -26.79 5.77
C GLN A 4 15.15 -25.86 4.60
N ASP A 5 13.88 -25.58 4.32
CA ASP A 5 13.47 -24.61 3.30
C ASP A 5 13.90 -23.19 3.71
N LEU A 6 13.71 -22.81 4.98
CA LEU A 6 14.13 -21.50 5.48
C LEU A 6 15.63 -21.29 5.32
N GLN A 7 16.44 -22.26 5.72
CA GLN A 7 17.90 -22.19 5.60
C GLN A 7 18.34 -22.17 4.12
N LYS A 8 17.67 -22.93 3.26
CA LYS A 8 17.94 -22.96 1.81
C LYS A 8 17.63 -21.62 1.13
N TYR A 9 16.52 -20.96 1.48
CA TYR A 9 16.05 -19.78 0.77
C TYR A 9 16.40 -18.44 1.43
N LEU A 10 16.67 -18.43 2.74
CA LEU A 10 16.96 -17.22 3.52
C LEU A 10 18.37 -17.27 4.16
N GLY A 11 19.09 -18.37 3.99
CA GLY A 11 20.41 -18.58 4.57
C GLY A 11 20.40 -18.80 6.08
N GLU A 12 21.59 -18.77 6.68
CA GLU A 12 21.74 -18.78 8.13
C GLU A 12 21.33 -17.44 8.76
N PRO A 13 20.56 -17.45 9.87
CA PRO A 13 20.22 -16.21 10.57
C PRO A 13 21.45 -15.46 11.07
N HIS A 14 21.67 -14.26 10.52
CA HIS A 14 22.74 -13.37 10.97
C HIS A 14 22.36 -12.69 12.29
N LYS A 15 22.98 -13.14 13.39
CA LYS A 15 22.77 -12.61 14.74
C LYS A 15 23.71 -11.44 15.02
N GLY A 16 23.16 -10.36 15.56
CA GLY A 16 23.89 -9.19 16.03
C GLY A 16 23.72 -8.97 17.54
N PRO A 17 24.62 -8.20 18.17
CA PRO A 17 24.48 -7.83 19.57
C PRO A 17 23.20 -7.01 19.77
N LEU A 18 22.49 -7.23 20.88
CA LEU A 18 21.40 -6.34 21.27
C LEU A 18 22.01 -5.01 21.73
N SER A 19 21.49 -3.90 21.20
CA SER A 19 21.84 -2.56 21.64
C SER A 19 20.58 -1.73 21.82
N ARG A 20 20.59 -0.83 22.81
CA ARG A 20 19.46 0.08 23.02
C ARG A 20 19.59 1.28 22.10
N ARG A 21 18.45 1.72 21.54
CA ARG A 21 18.39 2.92 20.69
C ARG A 21 18.80 4.20 21.43
N ASP A 22 18.68 4.22 22.75
CA ASP A 22 19.08 5.35 23.62
C ASP A 22 20.55 5.30 24.06
N GLY A 23 21.34 4.32 23.57
CA GLY A 23 22.76 4.18 23.86
C GLY A 23 23.10 3.65 25.27
N LYS A 24 22.09 3.37 26.12
CA LYS A 24 22.32 2.84 27.47
C LYS A 24 22.72 1.36 27.43
N PRO A 25 23.33 0.82 28.51
CA PRO A 25 23.61 -0.61 28.61
C PRO A 25 22.32 -1.44 28.54
N VAL A 26 22.41 -2.60 27.88
CA VAL A 26 21.36 -3.61 27.91
C VAL A 26 21.34 -4.26 29.29
N ILE A 27 20.17 -4.28 29.92
CA ILE A 27 19.94 -5.03 31.16
C ILE A 27 19.39 -6.38 30.73
N TYR A 28 20.11 -7.46 31.02
CA TYR A 28 19.69 -8.82 30.69
C TYR A 28 18.90 -9.40 31.87
N THR A 29 17.61 -9.59 31.68
CA THR A 29 16.71 -10.40 32.50
C THR A 29 16.38 -11.70 31.74
N PRO A 30 15.71 -12.68 32.38
CA PRO A 30 15.29 -13.91 31.72
C PRO A 30 14.34 -13.71 30.52
N HIS A 31 13.73 -12.53 30.38
CA HIS A 31 12.69 -12.25 29.39
C HIS A 31 13.15 -11.41 28.20
N GLU A 32 14.32 -10.75 28.22
CA GLU A 32 14.80 -10.03 27.05
C GLU A 32 15.43 -10.96 25.99
N PRO A 33 15.27 -10.62 24.69
CA PRO A 33 16.06 -11.22 23.63
C PRO A 33 17.56 -11.04 23.89
N LYS A 34 18.36 -12.08 23.64
CA LYS A 34 19.83 -12.02 23.83
C LYS A 34 20.57 -11.42 22.63
N TYR A 35 19.91 -11.35 21.48
CA TYR A 35 20.49 -10.93 20.21
C TYR A 35 19.38 -10.38 19.31
N VAL A 36 19.78 -9.58 18.34
CA VAL A 36 18.92 -9.23 17.20
C VAL A 36 19.23 -10.16 16.04
N VAL A 37 18.25 -10.41 15.18
CA VAL A 37 18.43 -11.13 13.92
C VAL A 37 18.25 -10.14 12.79
N SER A 38 19.25 -10.02 11.93
CA SER A 38 19.16 -9.16 10.75
C SER A 38 18.15 -9.72 9.77
N SER A 39 17.45 -8.85 9.05
CA SER A 39 16.54 -9.28 7.98
C SER A 39 17.36 -10.07 6.93
N PRO A 40 16.91 -11.26 6.50
CA PRO A 40 17.62 -12.04 5.50
C PRO A 40 17.63 -11.31 4.16
N GLU A 41 18.63 -11.59 3.34
CA GLU A 41 18.66 -11.09 1.97
C GLU A 41 17.56 -11.78 1.16
N ARG A 42 16.59 -10.99 0.68
CA ARG A 42 15.40 -11.51 0.01
C ARG A 42 15.60 -11.70 -1.49
N LEU A 43 16.74 -11.24 -2.04
CA LEU A 43 16.93 -11.14 -3.48
C LEU A 43 16.92 -12.52 -4.16
N GLU A 44 17.59 -13.52 -3.59
CA GLU A 44 17.62 -14.88 -4.14
C GLU A 44 16.23 -15.53 -4.13
N LEU A 45 15.49 -15.41 -3.03
CA LEU A 45 14.11 -15.90 -2.96
C LEU A 45 13.22 -15.19 -3.97
N LEU A 46 13.33 -13.86 -4.10
CA LEU A 46 12.57 -13.11 -5.09
C LEU A 46 12.94 -13.53 -6.53
N GLN A 47 14.22 -13.73 -6.82
CA GLN A 47 14.66 -14.24 -8.14
C GLN A 47 14.09 -15.62 -8.42
N LEU A 48 14.11 -16.54 -7.44
CA LEU A 48 13.50 -17.87 -7.58
C LEU A 48 12.01 -17.79 -7.88
N CYS A 49 11.25 -16.94 -7.16
CA CYS A 49 9.83 -16.72 -7.43
C CYS A 49 9.60 -16.09 -8.82
N LEU A 50 10.43 -15.12 -9.21
CA LEU A 50 10.27 -14.38 -10.46
C LEU A 50 10.80 -15.11 -11.70
N ASN A 51 11.60 -16.17 -11.54
CA ASN A 51 12.07 -17.02 -12.64
C ASN A 51 10.96 -17.91 -13.22
N SER A 52 9.92 -18.20 -12.44
CA SER A 52 8.72 -18.90 -12.88
C SER A 52 7.48 -18.21 -12.30
N PRO A 53 7.13 -16.99 -12.78
CA PRO A 53 6.00 -16.22 -12.25
C PRO A 53 4.67 -17.00 -12.28
N GLU A 54 4.48 -17.87 -13.27
CA GLU A 54 3.34 -18.77 -13.39
C GLU A 54 3.23 -19.80 -12.26
N ALA A 55 4.34 -20.11 -11.57
CA ALA A 55 4.38 -21.00 -10.42
C ALA A 55 4.12 -20.27 -9.09
N VAL A 56 4.01 -18.94 -9.10
CA VAL A 56 3.78 -18.13 -7.89
C VAL A 56 2.29 -18.03 -7.61
N SER A 57 1.85 -18.70 -6.52
CA SER A 57 0.52 -18.52 -5.95
C SER A 57 0.58 -17.46 -4.84
N LEU A 58 -0.12 -16.34 -5.04
CA LEU A 58 -0.28 -15.30 -4.03
C LEU A 58 -1.53 -15.60 -3.19
N LYS A 59 -1.38 -15.53 -1.87
CA LYS A 59 -2.48 -15.70 -0.92
C LYS A 59 -2.46 -14.54 0.07
N LEU A 60 -3.64 -13.97 0.34
CA LEU A 60 -3.80 -13.07 1.46
C LEU A 60 -3.60 -13.86 2.77
N CYS A 61 -2.94 -13.22 3.72
CA CYS A 61 -2.69 -13.77 5.04
C CYS A 61 -2.94 -12.69 6.09
N ASP A 62 -2.85 -13.09 7.36
CA ASP A 62 -3.03 -12.21 8.52
C ASP A 62 -4.43 -11.56 8.60
N PHE A 63 -5.40 -12.38 9.01
CA PHE A 63 -6.78 -11.96 9.25
C PHE A 63 -7.02 -11.52 10.70
N GLY A 64 -5.97 -11.13 11.43
CA GLY A 64 -6.05 -10.80 12.87
C GLY A 64 -6.95 -9.60 13.18
N GLU A 65 -7.09 -8.67 12.22
CA GLU A 65 -7.95 -7.49 12.30
C GLU A 65 -9.18 -7.58 11.39
N SER A 66 -9.42 -8.73 10.77
CA SER A 66 -10.58 -8.95 9.89
C SER A 66 -11.86 -9.20 10.69
N PHE A 67 -12.99 -8.81 10.12
CA PHE A 67 -14.32 -9.03 10.70
C PHE A 67 -15.33 -9.39 9.62
N LEU A 68 -16.45 -9.98 10.02
CA LEU A 68 -17.55 -10.28 9.10
C LEU A 68 -18.33 -9.00 8.81
N TRP A 69 -18.60 -8.76 7.53
CA TRP A 69 -19.42 -7.67 7.05
C TRP A 69 -20.90 -8.06 7.08
N ASP A 70 -21.76 -7.21 7.65
CA ASP A 70 -23.22 -7.46 7.79
C ASP A 70 -24.08 -6.59 6.86
N ASP A 71 -23.51 -6.10 5.75
CA ASP A 71 -24.16 -5.24 4.76
C ASP A 71 -24.68 -3.90 5.29
N LYS A 72 -24.16 -3.45 6.43
CA LYS A 72 -24.51 -2.16 7.02
C LYS A 72 -23.30 -1.23 7.10
N PRO A 73 -23.41 0.01 6.60
CA PRO A 73 -22.42 1.05 6.84
C PRO A 73 -22.14 1.17 8.34
N MET A 74 -20.88 0.99 8.73
CA MET A 74 -20.46 1.14 10.11
C MET A 74 -19.39 2.22 10.22
N ILE A 75 -19.41 2.94 11.33
CA ILE A 75 -18.34 3.84 11.72
C ILE A 75 -17.51 3.05 12.72
N THR A 76 -16.39 2.51 12.27
CA THR A 76 -15.43 1.80 13.12
C THR A 76 -14.03 2.26 12.80
N GLN A 77 -13.16 2.18 13.79
CA GLN A 77 -11.75 2.50 13.60
C GLN A 77 -11.02 1.24 13.15
N LEU A 78 -10.52 1.28 11.91
CA LEU A 78 -9.64 0.23 11.39
C LEU A 78 -8.18 0.60 11.64
N ASN A 79 -7.37 -0.40 11.98
CA ASN A 79 -5.93 -0.24 12.20
C ASN A 79 -5.12 -0.35 10.89
N THR A 80 -5.74 -0.09 9.74
CA THR A 80 -5.07 -0.08 8.43
C THR A 80 -3.93 0.94 8.45
N PRO A 81 -2.69 0.56 8.08
CA PRO A 81 -1.58 1.51 8.04
C PRO A 81 -1.94 2.70 7.14
N CYS A 82 -1.66 3.92 7.63
CA CYS A 82 -2.23 5.14 7.04
C CYS A 82 -1.95 5.31 5.53
N VAL A 83 -0.80 4.84 5.04
CA VAL A 83 -0.44 4.90 3.61
C VAL A 83 -1.32 4.02 2.70
N TYR A 84 -2.02 3.02 3.25
CA TYR A 84 -2.96 2.15 2.55
C TYR A 84 -4.43 2.45 2.92
N ALA A 85 -4.66 3.29 3.93
CA ALA A 85 -6.00 3.58 4.42
C ALA A 85 -6.77 4.43 3.41
N ALA A 86 -8.03 4.04 3.16
CA ALA A 86 -8.97 4.83 2.38
C ALA A 86 -9.30 6.15 3.12
N PRO A 87 -9.67 7.23 2.43
CA PRO A 87 -9.98 8.51 3.07
C PRO A 87 -11.13 8.38 4.08
N GLU A 88 -12.15 7.55 3.82
CA GLU A 88 -13.23 7.30 4.78
C GLU A 88 -12.74 6.68 6.09
N ILE A 89 -11.65 5.91 6.10
CA ILE A 89 -11.01 5.43 7.35
C ILE A 89 -10.38 6.61 8.09
N ILE A 90 -9.65 7.47 7.36
CA ILE A 90 -8.89 8.60 7.93
C ILE A 90 -9.84 9.69 8.47
N PHE A 91 -10.97 9.92 7.80
CA PHE A 91 -11.99 10.89 8.18
C PHE A 91 -13.07 10.33 9.11
N HIS A 92 -12.92 9.08 9.56
CA HIS A 92 -13.87 8.38 10.44
C HIS A 92 -15.31 8.41 9.90
N ASP A 93 -15.45 8.14 8.60
CA ASP A 93 -16.72 8.06 7.90
C ASP A 93 -17.20 6.59 7.81
N HIS A 94 -18.34 6.37 7.18
CA HIS A 94 -18.88 5.05 6.94
C HIS A 94 -17.93 4.21 6.09
N ILE A 95 -17.50 3.06 6.64
CA ILE A 95 -16.69 2.09 5.92
C ILE A 95 -17.56 1.01 5.27
N SER A 96 -16.99 0.35 4.27
CA SER A 96 -17.53 -0.84 3.60
C SER A 96 -16.37 -1.69 3.07
N PRO A 97 -16.59 -2.89 2.51
CA PRO A 97 -15.52 -3.67 1.87
C PRO A 97 -14.76 -2.93 0.77
N ALA A 98 -15.28 -1.80 0.28
CA ALA A 98 -14.59 -0.93 -0.65
C ALA A 98 -13.24 -0.38 -0.11
N VAL A 99 -13.04 -0.33 1.21
CA VAL A 99 -11.76 0.10 1.80
C VAL A 99 -10.61 -0.84 1.45
N ASP A 100 -10.88 -2.14 1.32
CA ASP A 100 -9.89 -3.13 0.90
C ASP A 100 -9.54 -2.99 -0.58
N VAL A 101 -10.50 -2.55 -1.41
CA VAL A 101 -10.24 -2.25 -2.82
C VAL A 101 -9.32 -1.04 -2.97
N TRP A 102 -9.50 -0.01 -2.13
CA TRP A 102 -8.58 1.12 -2.07
C TRP A 102 -7.18 0.66 -1.69
N ALA A 103 -7.05 -0.10 -0.60
CA ALA A 103 -5.77 -0.62 -0.13
C ALA A 103 -5.08 -1.48 -1.21
N LEU A 104 -5.84 -2.32 -1.93
CA LEU A 104 -5.33 -3.10 -3.04
C LEU A 104 -4.87 -2.21 -4.21
N GLY A 105 -5.59 -1.14 -4.53
CA GLY A 105 -5.17 -0.18 -5.56
C GLY A 105 -3.83 0.48 -5.22
N VAL A 106 -3.66 0.92 -3.97
CA VAL A 106 -2.38 1.47 -3.48
C VAL A 106 -1.26 0.42 -3.55
N LEU A 107 -1.55 -0.83 -3.15
CA LEU A 107 -0.59 -1.93 -3.20
C LEU A 107 -0.17 -2.27 -4.64
N MET A 108 -1.13 -2.34 -5.57
CA MET A 108 -0.86 -2.59 -6.99
C MET A 108 0.02 -1.50 -7.59
N HIS A 109 -0.28 -0.22 -7.29
CA HIS A 109 0.61 0.87 -7.68
C HIS A 109 2.03 0.67 -7.15
N MET A 110 2.18 0.35 -5.86
CA MET A 110 3.49 0.16 -5.24
C MET A 110 4.29 -0.98 -5.89
N VAL A 111 3.65 -2.09 -6.23
CA VAL A 111 4.31 -3.20 -6.93
C VAL A 111 4.76 -2.76 -8.33
N LEU A 112 3.88 -2.09 -9.07
CA LEU A 112 4.15 -1.63 -10.43
C LEU A 112 5.24 -0.55 -10.52
N SER A 113 5.25 0.37 -9.55
CA SER A 113 6.26 1.44 -9.46
C SER A 113 7.64 0.91 -9.00
N GLY A 114 7.72 -0.33 -8.50
CA GLY A 114 8.94 -0.92 -7.98
C GLY A 114 9.25 -0.50 -6.53
N GLY A 115 8.21 -0.25 -5.73
CA GLY A 115 8.31 0.03 -4.29
C GLY A 115 7.95 1.45 -3.88
N TYR A 116 7.50 2.31 -4.80
CA TYR A 116 7.05 3.66 -4.46
C TYR A 116 5.57 3.67 -4.09
N LEU A 117 5.26 4.17 -2.89
CA LEU A 117 3.89 4.37 -2.44
C LEU A 117 3.15 5.38 -3.33
N LEU A 118 1.86 5.12 -3.59
CA LEU A 118 1.00 6.04 -4.33
C LEU A 118 0.83 7.35 -3.57
N PHE A 119 0.57 7.27 -2.26
CA PHE A 119 0.48 8.42 -1.37
C PHE A 119 1.70 8.42 -0.45
N ASN A 120 2.78 9.05 -0.92
CA ASN A 120 4.08 8.95 -0.27
C ASN A 120 4.15 9.70 1.07
N SER A 121 4.46 8.98 2.13
CA SER A 121 4.80 9.55 3.44
C SER A 121 5.90 8.73 4.10
N TYR A 122 7.00 9.39 4.49
CA TYR A 122 8.19 8.72 5.03
C TYR A 122 7.91 7.96 6.33
N HIS A 123 6.91 8.37 7.11
CA HIS A 123 6.52 7.73 8.37
C HIS A 123 5.01 7.42 8.46
N GLY A 124 4.29 7.44 7.34
CA GLY A 124 2.83 7.28 7.35
C GLY A 124 2.11 8.39 8.12
N ILE A 125 2.67 9.60 8.08
CA ILE A 125 2.11 10.77 8.73
C ILE A 125 0.83 11.15 7.99
N LYS A 126 -0.30 11.09 8.71
CA LYS A 126 -1.65 11.35 8.18
C LYS A 126 -1.74 12.56 7.27
N LYS A 127 -1.19 13.71 7.69
CA LYS A 127 -1.27 14.95 6.91
C LYS A 127 -0.50 14.92 5.59
N GLU A 128 0.61 14.18 5.53
CA GLU A 128 1.36 13.97 4.29
C GLU A 128 0.59 13.05 3.34
N VAL A 129 -0.01 11.98 3.87
CA VAL A 129 -0.85 11.07 3.07
C VAL A 129 -2.03 11.82 2.45
N LEU A 130 -2.76 12.62 3.24
CA LEU A 130 -3.88 13.42 2.73
C LEU A 130 -3.44 14.46 1.69
N ARG A 131 -2.27 15.10 1.88
CA ARG A 131 -1.67 15.98 0.86
C ARG A 131 -1.41 15.23 -0.44
N GLU A 132 -0.77 14.07 -0.39
CA GLU A 132 -0.47 13.30 -1.59
C GLU A 132 -1.72 12.77 -2.29
N MET A 133 -2.77 12.40 -1.54
CA MET A 133 -4.07 12.06 -2.11
C MET A 133 -4.61 13.22 -2.97
N VAL A 134 -4.62 14.44 -2.42
CA VAL A 134 -5.14 15.62 -3.15
C VAL A 134 -4.25 16.02 -4.32
N LEU A 135 -2.93 15.98 -4.15
CA LEU A 135 -1.99 16.25 -5.25
C LEU A 135 -2.18 15.26 -6.41
N THR A 136 -2.57 14.02 -6.14
CA THR A 136 -2.58 12.92 -7.10
C THR A 136 -3.95 12.66 -7.74
N LEU A 137 -5.02 12.83 -6.95
CA LEU A 137 -6.39 12.51 -7.32
C LEU A 137 -7.28 13.75 -7.46
N GLY A 138 -6.83 14.90 -6.97
CA GLY A 138 -7.61 16.13 -6.90
C GLY A 138 -8.28 16.36 -5.54
N LYS A 139 -8.97 17.49 -5.43
CA LYS A 139 -9.64 17.97 -4.21
C LYS A 139 -10.58 16.90 -3.63
N PHE A 140 -10.58 16.74 -2.31
CA PHE A 140 -11.55 15.88 -1.63
C PHE A 140 -12.98 16.41 -1.81
N PRO A 141 -14.00 15.55 -1.71
CA PRO A 141 -15.39 15.98 -1.54
C PRO A 141 -15.55 16.94 -0.37
N ASP A 142 -16.47 17.91 -0.48
CA ASP A 142 -16.61 19.02 0.48
C ASP A 142 -16.72 18.56 1.94
N GLY A 143 -17.44 17.45 2.19
CA GLY A 143 -17.60 16.88 3.53
C GLY A 143 -16.29 16.47 4.19
N TRP A 144 -15.30 16.01 3.42
CA TRP A 144 -13.95 15.71 3.92
C TRP A 144 -13.03 16.92 3.84
N TRP A 145 -13.19 17.75 2.79
CA TRP A 145 -12.44 18.98 2.62
C TRP A 145 -12.55 19.90 3.84
N THR A 146 -13.77 20.13 4.32
CA THR A 146 -14.01 20.99 5.50
C THR A 146 -13.50 20.35 6.80
N LYS A 147 -13.49 19.02 6.92
CA LYS A 147 -12.98 18.30 8.11
C LYS A 147 -11.45 18.29 8.19
N TRP A 148 -10.75 18.53 7.09
CA TRP A 148 -9.30 18.52 7.07
C TRP A 148 -8.73 19.87 7.55
N GLU A 149 -8.36 19.92 8.83
CA GLU A 149 -7.84 21.13 9.49
C GLU A 149 -6.50 21.59 8.91
N ASP A 150 -5.56 20.66 8.69
CA ASP A 150 -4.22 20.98 8.16
C ASP A 150 -4.22 21.36 6.66
N ARG A 151 -5.38 21.34 5.97
CA ARG A 151 -5.43 21.53 4.51
C ARG A 151 -4.83 22.87 4.08
N SER A 152 -5.04 23.92 4.86
CA SER A 152 -4.58 25.28 4.56
C SER A 152 -3.07 25.44 4.69
N GLU A 153 -2.35 24.45 5.24
CA GLU A 153 -0.89 24.38 5.15
C GLU A 153 -0.42 24.07 3.71
N TYR A 154 -1.30 23.47 2.90
CA TYR A 154 -0.93 22.87 1.62
C TYR A 154 -1.71 23.43 0.43
N PHE A 155 -3.00 23.75 0.60
CA PHE A 155 -3.91 24.12 -0.48
C PHE A 155 -4.72 25.38 -0.17
N ASP A 156 -5.11 26.10 -1.21
CA ASP A 156 -6.18 27.10 -1.14
C ASP A 156 -7.57 26.45 -1.14
N GLU A 157 -8.64 27.25 -1.04
CA GLU A 157 -10.01 26.72 -0.96
C GLU A 157 -10.49 26.02 -2.24
N ASP A 158 -9.85 26.26 -3.39
CA ASP A 158 -10.14 25.59 -4.65
C ASP A 158 -9.37 24.26 -4.80
N GLY A 159 -8.49 23.93 -3.84
CA GLY A 159 -7.67 22.73 -3.88
C GLY A 159 -6.39 22.89 -4.70
N THR A 160 -5.99 24.13 -5.00
CA THR A 160 -4.71 24.43 -5.66
C THR A 160 -3.59 24.39 -4.62
N PHE A 161 -2.50 23.69 -4.93
CA PHE A 161 -1.36 23.61 -4.02
C PHE A 161 -0.66 24.96 -3.88
N ILE A 162 -0.55 25.46 -2.65
CA ILE A 162 0.10 26.73 -2.29
C ILE A 162 1.46 26.54 -1.58
N GLY A 163 1.88 25.29 -1.38
CA GLY A 163 3.15 24.96 -0.77
C GLY A 163 4.35 25.07 -1.73
N ASP A 164 5.52 24.70 -1.20
CA ASP A 164 6.78 24.72 -1.95
C ASP A 164 7.05 23.36 -2.61
N TRP A 165 6.91 23.29 -3.93
CA TRP A 165 7.18 22.09 -4.73
C TRP A 165 8.61 21.57 -4.58
N THR A 166 9.59 22.42 -4.22
CA THR A 166 10.99 22.00 -4.05
C THR A 166 11.21 21.18 -2.78
N LYS A 167 10.29 21.28 -1.82
CA LYS A 167 10.32 20.49 -0.57
C LYS A 167 9.63 19.14 -0.70
N LEU A 168 8.95 18.90 -1.82
CA LEU A 168 8.25 17.64 -2.07
C LEU A 168 9.15 16.64 -2.84
N PRO A 169 8.97 15.33 -2.61
CA PRO A 169 9.55 14.32 -3.47
C PRO A 169 9.22 14.59 -4.95
N PRO A 170 10.15 14.34 -5.89
CA PRO A 170 9.90 14.58 -7.33
C PRO A 170 8.71 13.81 -7.94
N VAL A 171 8.24 12.78 -7.24
CA VAL A 171 7.11 11.93 -7.62
C VAL A 171 5.76 12.42 -7.07
N SER A 172 5.74 13.40 -6.15
CA SER A 172 4.50 13.90 -5.56
C SER A 172 3.53 14.43 -6.62
N GLY A 173 2.25 14.10 -6.45
CA GLY A 173 1.16 14.42 -7.37
C GLY A 173 1.19 13.69 -8.73
N LYS A 174 2.13 12.78 -8.94
CA LYS A 174 2.18 11.95 -10.16
C LYS A 174 1.63 10.58 -9.85
N PHE A 175 0.58 10.18 -10.56
CA PHE A 175 -0.10 8.92 -10.30
C PHE A 175 0.76 7.70 -10.63
N LEU A 176 1.37 7.64 -11.83
CA LEU A 176 2.19 6.49 -12.21
C LEU A 176 3.38 6.94 -13.06
N LYS A 177 4.58 6.52 -12.64
CA LYS A 177 5.83 6.67 -13.40
C LYS A 177 6.60 5.36 -13.38
N ILE A 178 6.19 4.42 -14.23
CA ILE A 178 6.98 3.22 -14.47
C ILE A 178 7.99 3.52 -15.58
N PRO A 179 9.27 3.15 -15.43
CA PRO A 179 10.20 3.15 -16.54
C PRO A 179 9.63 2.35 -17.72
N SER A 180 9.52 2.97 -18.90
CA SER A 180 8.90 2.38 -20.10
C SER A 180 9.52 1.06 -20.55
N ALA A 181 10.71 0.70 -20.06
CA ALA A 181 11.37 -0.56 -20.34
C ALA A 181 10.70 -1.78 -19.69
N ARG A 182 9.76 -1.58 -18.73
CA ARG A 182 9.13 -2.67 -17.97
C ARG A 182 7.75 -3.09 -18.47
N MET A 183 7.09 -2.24 -19.26
CA MET A 183 5.69 -2.43 -19.65
C MET A 183 5.35 -1.60 -20.88
N GLU A 184 4.56 -2.16 -21.78
CA GLU A 184 4.06 -1.45 -22.95
C GLU A 184 3.15 -0.28 -22.54
N LYS A 185 3.17 0.80 -23.33
CA LYS A 185 2.48 2.05 -22.95
C LYS A 185 0.97 1.90 -22.85
N GLU A 186 0.35 1.19 -23.77
CA GLU A 186 -1.09 0.91 -23.76
C GLU A 186 -1.49 0.06 -22.54
N GLU A 187 -0.73 -0.98 -22.23
CA GLU A 187 -0.96 -1.83 -21.05
C GLU A 187 -0.84 -1.01 -19.75
N LEU A 188 0.18 -0.15 -19.68
CA LEU A 188 0.38 0.76 -18.56
C LEU A 188 -0.82 1.68 -18.34
N LYS A 189 -1.36 2.22 -19.43
CA LYS A 189 -2.53 3.11 -19.42
C LYS A 189 -3.80 2.38 -18.94
N GLU A 190 -3.97 1.13 -19.34
CA GLU A 190 -5.09 0.29 -18.89
C GLU A 190 -5.00 -0.03 -17.41
N LEU A 191 -3.82 -0.41 -16.92
CA LEU A 191 -3.60 -0.66 -15.49
C LEU A 191 -3.74 0.61 -14.66
N GLU A 192 -3.20 1.74 -15.12
CA GLU A 192 -3.41 3.03 -14.48
C GLU A 192 -4.91 3.35 -14.36
N ARG A 193 -5.68 3.11 -15.43
CA ARG A 193 -7.12 3.32 -15.42
C ARG A 193 -7.81 2.48 -14.35
N VAL A 194 -7.49 1.19 -14.27
CA VAL A 194 -8.08 0.29 -13.24
C VAL A 194 -7.72 0.76 -11.84
N ILE A 195 -6.44 1.08 -11.59
CA ILE A 195 -6.00 1.53 -10.26
C ILE A 195 -6.68 2.84 -9.88
N ARG A 196 -6.84 3.80 -10.81
CA ARG A 196 -7.59 5.04 -10.56
C ARG A 196 -9.03 4.77 -10.14
N MET A 197 -9.69 3.79 -10.74
CA MET A 197 -11.04 3.40 -10.36
C MET A 197 -11.08 2.73 -8.97
N MET A 198 -10.02 2.03 -8.56
CA MET A 198 -9.88 1.42 -7.23
C MET A 198 -9.62 2.45 -6.13
N VAL A 199 -8.95 3.57 -6.45
CA VAL A 199 -8.67 4.67 -5.51
C VAL A 199 -9.59 5.88 -5.73
N SER A 200 -10.83 5.64 -6.17
CA SER A 200 -11.84 6.70 -6.22
C SER A 200 -12.31 7.08 -4.81
N TYR A 201 -12.48 8.37 -4.55
CA TYR A 201 -12.97 8.89 -3.28
C TYR A 201 -14.41 8.44 -2.99
N GLY A 202 -15.31 8.53 -3.98
CA GLY A 202 -16.69 8.09 -3.81
C GLY A 202 -16.77 6.57 -3.67
N ILE A 203 -17.28 6.08 -2.54
CA ILE A 203 -17.46 4.63 -2.31
C ILE A 203 -18.29 3.98 -3.43
N MET A 204 -19.32 4.69 -3.92
CA MET A 204 -20.19 4.20 -5.00
C MET A 204 -19.54 4.27 -6.39
N ASP A 205 -18.58 5.18 -6.58
CA ASP A 205 -17.82 5.33 -7.82
C ASP A 205 -16.60 4.41 -7.86
N ARG A 206 -16.22 3.84 -6.70
CA ARG A 206 -15.11 2.92 -6.56
C ARG A 206 -15.47 1.58 -7.16
N ILE A 207 -14.62 1.10 -8.07
CA ILE A 207 -14.82 -0.20 -8.71
C ILE A 207 -14.83 -1.32 -7.66
N SER A 208 -15.61 -2.37 -7.88
CA SER A 208 -15.54 -3.58 -7.06
C SER A 208 -14.31 -4.43 -7.42
N ALA A 209 -13.86 -5.28 -6.50
CA ALA A 209 -12.79 -6.23 -6.78
C ALA A 209 -13.11 -7.13 -8.00
N ALA A 210 -14.35 -7.62 -8.10
CA ALA A 210 -14.80 -8.45 -9.23
C ALA A 210 -14.73 -7.71 -10.57
N ALA A 211 -15.16 -6.45 -10.62
CA ALA A 211 -15.09 -5.65 -11.84
C ALA A 211 -13.63 -5.27 -12.18
N ALA A 212 -12.76 -5.04 -11.18
CA ALA A 212 -11.34 -4.78 -11.41
C ALA A 212 -10.65 -5.98 -12.10
N VAL A 213 -10.99 -7.21 -11.70
CA VAL A 213 -10.50 -8.43 -12.36
C VAL A 213 -10.92 -8.46 -13.83
N GLN A 214 -12.19 -8.19 -14.13
CA GLN A 214 -12.70 -8.20 -15.51
C GLN A 214 -12.05 -7.15 -16.42
N LEU A 215 -11.61 -6.02 -15.86
CA LEU A 215 -10.95 -4.95 -16.60
C LEU A 215 -9.43 -5.12 -16.69
N THR A 216 -8.86 -6.10 -15.98
CA THR A 216 -7.43 -6.38 -16.04
C THR A 216 -7.12 -7.12 -17.35
N PRO A 217 -6.06 -6.75 -18.09
CA PRO A 217 -5.74 -7.39 -19.37
C PRO A 217 -5.60 -8.91 -19.25
N GLU A 218 -6.28 -9.67 -20.12
CA GLU A 218 -6.27 -11.15 -20.12
C GLU A 218 -4.85 -11.73 -20.23
N SER A 219 -3.94 -11.02 -20.90
CA SER A 219 -2.51 -11.36 -20.99
C SER A 219 -1.85 -11.56 -19.62
N ARG A 220 -2.40 -10.95 -18.55
CA ARG A 220 -1.93 -11.03 -17.17
C ARG A 220 -2.79 -11.93 -16.27
N MET A 221 -3.93 -12.41 -16.75
CA MET A 221 -4.82 -13.32 -15.99
C MET A 221 -4.57 -14.81 -16.27
N LYS A 222 -3.59 -15.14 -17.13
CA LYS A 222 -3.27 -16.53 -17.57
C LYS A 222 -2.85 -17.49 -16.45
N CYS A 223 -2.66 -17.02 -15.21
CA CYS A 223 -2.31 -17.85 -14.06
C CYS A 223 -3.53 -18.40 -13.29
N ILE A 224 -4.76 -18.07 -13.69
CA ILE A 224 -5.97 -18.61 -13.05
C ILE A 224 -6.40 -19.86 -13.84
N SER A 225 -5.84 -21.02 -13.50
CA SER A 225 -6.44 -22.29 -13.91
C SER A 225 -7.76 -22.48 -13.17
N PRO A 226 -8.86 -22.90 -13.83
CA PRO A 226 -10.16 -23.10 -13.17
C PRO A 226 -10.18 -24.18 -12.07
N ASP A 227 -9.10 -24.97 -11.92
CA ASP A 227 -9.08 -26.20 -11.11
C ASP A 227 -8.13 -26.17 -9.88
N SER A 228 -7.82 -24.99 -9.33
CA SER A 228 -6.96 -24.87 -8.13
C SER A 228 -7.69 -24.42 -6.87
#